data_AF-A0A7Y8FJZ6-F1
#
_entry.id   AF-A0A7Y8FJZ6-F1
#
_cell.length_a   1.000
_cell.length_b   1.000
_cell.length_c   1.000
_cell.angle_alpha   90.00
_cell.angle_beta   90.00
_cell.angle_gamma   90.00
#
_symmetry.space_group_name_H-M   'P 1'
#
loop_
_entity.id
_entity.type
_entity.pdbx_description
1 polymer ?
#
loop_
_entity_poly.entity_id
_entity_poly.type
_entity_poly.pdbx_seq_one_letter_code
_entity_poly.pdbx_strand_id
1 'polypeptide(L)'
;MTNITNPLTVTLDNGQTITIGVNQSNGSVTVVAPDDVYKGDQTVTTAIKGVTGGEHFENLVPGTTPVNTTVTDTPGTDNTTTVTLTAPSAV
;
A
#
# COMPACT_ATOMS: atom_id res chain seq x y z
N MET A 1 20.28 -8.20 14.43
CA MET A 1 20.93 -7.04 15.07
C MET A 1 19.83 -6.17 15.64
N THR A 2 19.97 -5.71 16.88
CA THR A 2 18.96 -4.90 17.57
C THR A 2 19.40 -3.45 17.54
N ASN A 3 18.48 -2.51 17.30
CA ASN A 3 18.80 -1.09 17.29
C ASN A 3 18.92 -0.55 18.73
N ILE A 4 20.09 -0.19 19.26
CA ILE A 4 20.30 -0.03 20.73
C ILE A 4 20.60 1.39 21.23
N THR A 5 20.83 2.36 20.36
CA THR A 5 21.38 3.68 20.73
C THR A 5 20.48 4.84 20.32
N ASN A 6 19.86 4.80 19.14
CA ASN A 6 18.90 5.81 18.65
C ASN A 6 17.85 5.16 17.72
N PRO A 7 16.65 5.75 17.56
CA PRO A 7 15.66 5.22 16.63
C PRO A 7 16.14 5.30 15.17
N LEU A 8 15.78 4.30 14.37
CA LEU A 8 15.94 4.31 12.92
C LEU A 8 14.67 4.89 12.28
N THR A 9 14.82 5.86 11.40
CA THR A 9 13.70 6.47 10.68
C THR A 9 13.79 6.12 9.21
N VAL A 10 12.78 5.43 8.69
CA VAL A 10 12.68 5.03 7.28
C VAL A 10 11.62 5.89 6.61
N THR A 11 12.01 6.67 5.62
CA THR A 11 11.10 7.44 4.77
C THR A 11 10.73 6.62 3.54
N LEU A 12 9.43 6.48 3.28
CA LEU A 12 8.89 5.80 2.11
C LEU A 12 8.63 6.82 0.98
N ASP A 13 8.61 6.34 -0.26
CA ASP A 13 8.33 7.15 -1.45
C ASP A 13 6.91 7.72 -1.48
N ASN A 14 5.96 7.06 -0.82
CA ASN A 14 4.58 7.53 -0.61
C ASN A 14 4.46 8.64 0.46
N GLY A 15 5.57 9.12 1.00
CA GLY A 15 5.63 10.19 2.00
C GLY A 15 5.45 9.73 3.45
N GLN A 16 5.12 8.46 3.68
CA GLN A 16 5.01 7.91 5.04
C GLN A 16 6.38 7.69 5.68
N THR A 17 6.40 7.61 7.01
CA THR A 17 7.61 7.36 7.79
C THR A 17 7.39 6.19 8.75
N ILE A 18 8.32 5.25 8.77
CA ILE A 18 8.38 4.17 9.76
C ILE A 18 9.49 4.49 10.76
N THR A 19 9.16 4.48 12.05
CA THR A 19 10.15 4.60 13.13
C THR A 19 10.37 3.22 13.75
N ILE A 20 11.62 2.76 13.78
CA ILE A 20 12.04 1.55 14.49
C ILE A 20 12.75 2.02 15.76
N GLY A 21 12.08 1.87 16.90
CA GLY A 21 12.54 2.35 18.19
C GLY A 21 13.82 1.66 18.67
N VAL A 22 14.41 2.23 19.72
CA VAL A 22 15.49 1.58 20.44
C VAL A 22 14.98 0.27 21.05
N ASN A 23 15.83 -0.76 21.01
CA ASN A 23 15.56 -2.16 21.32
C ASN A 23 14.50 -2.83 20.44
N GLN A 24 14.08 -2.21 19.33
CA GLN A 24 13.14 -2.81 18.38
C GLN A 24 13.86 -3.27 17.12
N SER A 25 13.21 -4.20 16.42
CA SER A 25 13.65 -4.75 15.13
C SER A 25 12.66 -4.43 14.00
N ASN A 26 11.52 -3.82 14.31
CA ASN A 26 10.42 -3.58 13.40
C ASN A 26 9.68 -2.29 13.77
N GLY A 27 8.97 -1.78 12.78
CA GLY A 27 8.03 -0.66 12.87
C GLY A 27 7.08 -0.77 11.69
N SER A 28 5.93 -0.11 11.76
CA SER A 28 4.93 -0.16 10.70
C SER A 28 4.22 1.18 10.52
N VAL A 29 3.58 1.31 9.37
CA VAL A 29 2.64 2.39 9.08
C VAL A 29 1.42 1.78 8.41
N THR A 30 0.25 2.37 8.65
CA THR A 30 -1.01 1.98 7.99
C THR A 30 -1.31 2.97 6.88
N VAL A 31 -1.77 2.45 5.75
CA VAL A 31 -2.25 3.22 4.61
C VAL A 31 -3.65 2.72 4.26
N VAL A 32 -4.56 3.64 3.96
CA VAL A 32 -5.91 3.30 3.51
C VAL A 32 -5.83 2.75 2.10
N ALA A 33 -6.41 1.57 1.87
CA ALA A 33 -6.50 1.00 0.54
C ALA A 33 -7.43 1.86 -0.33
N PRO A 34 -7.12 2.06 -1.63
CA PRO A 34 -8.06 2.65 -2.56
C PRO A 34 -9.30 1.76 -2.71
N ASP A 35 -10.46 2.39 -2.86
CA ASP A 35 -11.78 1.78 -3.03
C ASP A 35 -12.49 2.56 -4.14
N ASP A 36 -12.93 1.90 -5.21
CA ASP A 36 -13.56 2.53 -6.36
C ASP A 36 -14.67 1.65 -6.96
N VAL A 37 -15.90 2.17 -6.93
CA VAL A 37 -17.10 1.46 -7.40
C VAL A 37 -16.98 0.98 -8.86
N TYR A 38 -16.22 1.69 -9.70
CA TYR A 38 -16.11 1.46 -11.14
C TYR A 38 -14.75 0.90 -11.57
N LYS A 39 -13.70 1.10 -10.79
CA LYS A 39 -12.38 0.51 -11.03
C LYS A 39 -12.20 -0.66 -10.09
N GLY A 40 -12.05 -1.85 -10.65
CA GLY A 40 -11.67 -3.02 -9.86
C GLY A 40 -10.23 -2.94 -9.35
N ASP A 41 -9.61 -4.10 -9.16
CA ASP A 41 -8.28 -4.28 -8.57
C ASP A 41 -7.29 -3.12 -8.76
N GLN A 42 -6.84 -2.59 -7.61
CA GLN A 42 -5.87 -1.50 -7.55
C GLN A 42 -4.58 -1.98 -6.90
N THR A 43 -3.43 -1.46 -7.33
CA THR A 43 -2.13 -1.82 -6.73
C THR A 43 -1.59 -0.64 -5.92
N VAL A 44 -1.24 -0.90 -4.66
CA VAL A 44 -0.44 0.02 -3.83
C VAL A 44 1.03 -0.37 -3.98
N THR A 45 1.84 0.56 -4.47
CA THR A 45 3.29 0.38 -4.61
C THR A 45 4.00 1.35 -3.68
N THR A 46 5.01 0.85 -2.95
CA THR A 46 5.89 1.70 -2.15
C THR A 46 7.30 1.14 -2.06
N ALA A 47 8.28 2.02 -1.93
CA ALA A 47 9.69 1.71 -1.77
C ALA A 47 10.31 2.53 -0.63
N ILE A 48 11.43 2.07 -0.10
CA ILE A 48 12.25 2.90 0.80
C ILE A 48 12.92 4.00 -0.02
N LYS A 49 12.65 5.25 0.36
CA LYS A 49 13.27 6.44 -0.23
C LYS A 49 14.53 6.88 0.51
N GLY A 50 14.55 6.72 1.83
CA GLY A 50 15.68 7.13 2.64
C GLY A 50 15.62 6.57 4.05
N VAL A 51 16.77 6.54 4.71
CA VAL A 51 16.90 6.09 6.10
C VAL A 51 17.83 7.05 6.84
N THR A 52 17.44 7.43 8.06
CA THR A 52 18.26 8.23 8.98
C THR A 52 18.35 7.55 10.34
N GLY A 53 19.35 7.93 11.16
CA GLY A 53 19.64 7.26 12.43
C GLY A 53 20.39 5.92 12.30
N GLY A 54 20.91 5.63 11.10
CA GLY A 54 21.60 4.38 10.77
C GLY A 54 23.08 4.32 11.14
N GLU A 55 23.63 5.35 11.78
CA GLU A 55 25.07 5.49 12.04
C GLU A 55 25.65 4.43 13.00
N HIS A 56 24.77 3.69 13.68
CA HIS A 56 25.12 2.63 14.62
C HIS A 56 25.24 1.24 13.98
N PHE A 57 24.97 1.13 12.68
CA PHE A 57 25.12 -0.09 11.93
C PHE A 57 26.43 -0.06 11.16
N GLU A 58 27.19 -1.15 11.21
CA GLU A 58 28.49 -1.24 10.53
C GLU A 58 28.35 -1.18 9.00
N ASN A 59 27.23 -1.68 8.48
CA ASN A 59 26.87 -1.63 7.07
C ASN A 59 25.35 -1.63 6.90
N LEU A 60 24.75 -0.44 6.87
CA LEU A 60 23.33 -0.29 6.56
C LEU A 60 23.13 0.07 5.09
N VAL A 61 22.55 -0.86 4.34
CA VAL A 61 22.14 -0.64 2.95
C VAL A 61 20.63 -0.84 2.85
N PRO A 62 19.84 0.22 2.69
CA PRO A 62 18.38 0.10 2.54
C PRO A 62 18.00 -0.62 1.25
N GLY A 63 17.02 -1.51 1.33
CA GLY A 63 16.40 -2.10 0.13
C GLY A 63 15.49 -1.09 -0.55
N THR A 64 15.85 -0.66 -1.76
CA THR A 64 15.10 0.36 -2.54
C THR A 64 14.16 -0.24 -3.58
N THR A 65 14.10 -1.57 -3.69
CA THR A 65 13.17 -2.26 -4.60
C THR A 65 11.73 -1.98 -4.18
N PRO A 66 10.87 -1.50 -5.09
CA PRO A 66 9.46 -1.30 -4.80
C PRO A 66 8.77 -2.61 -4.43
N VAL A 67 7.88 -2.53 -3.44
CA VAL A 67 6.99 -3.60 -3.00
C VAL A 67 5.58 -3.26 -3.44
N ASN A 68 4.89 -4.25 -4.02
CA ASN A 68 3.54 -4.11 -4.53
C ASN A 68 2.56 -4.91 -3.66
N THR A 69 1.42 -4.30 -3.34
CA THR A 69 0.28 -4.97 -2.71
C THR A 69 -0.93 -4.76 -3.61
N THR A 70 -1.45 -5.86 -4.17
CA THR A 70 -2.69 -5.83 -4.94
C THR A 70 -3.86 -5.82 -3.97
N VAL A 71 -4.71 -4.81 -4.10
CA VAL A 71 -6.00 -4.68 -3.44
C VAL A 71 -7.03 -5.24 -4.39
N THR A 72 -7.65 -6.36 -4.03
CA THR A 72 -8.74 -6.95 -4.80
C THR A 72 -10.02 -6.18 -4.50
N ASP A 73 -10.57 -5.54 -5.52
CA ASP A 73 -11.80 -4.75 -5.43
C ASP A 73 -12.73 -5.17 -6.58
N THR A 74 -13.97 -5.51 -6.26
CA THR A 74 -14.93 -6.02 -7.23
C THR A 74 -15.84 -4.87 -7.66
N PRO A 75 -15.94 -4.54 -8.96
CA PRO A 75 -16.86 -3.52 -9.43
C PRO A 75 -18.27 -3.82 -8.94
N GLY A 76 -18.90 -2.83 -8.29
CA GLY A 76 -20.23 -3.00 -7.72
C GLY A 76 -21.25 -3.30 -8.81
N THR A 77 -21.95 -4.42 -8.72
CA THR A 77 -23.04 -4.77 -9.65
C THR A 77 -24.40 -4.19 -9.24
N ASP A 78 -24.47 -3.57 -8.07
CA ASP A 78 -25.69 -3.15 -7.39
C ASP A 78 -26.43 -1.99 -8.10
N ASN A 79 -25.80 -1.38 -9.12
CA ASN A 79 -26.39 -0.32 -9.94
C ASN A 79 -26.72 -0.76 -11.38
N THR A 80 -26.75 -2.05 -11.67
CA THR A 80 -27.16 -2.54 -13.00
C THR A 80 -28.67 -2.39 -13.19
N THR A 81 -29.09 -1.54 -14.14
CA THR A 81 -30.50 -1.42 -14.56
C THR A 81 -30.69 -2.18 -15.88
N THR A 82 -31.42 -3.29 -15.84
CA THR A 82 -31.73 -4.09 -17.03
C THR A 82 -33.07 -3.63 -17.64
N VAL A 83 -33.06 -3.27 -18.92
CA VAL A 83 -34.28 -2.94 -19.68
C VAL A 83 -34.52 -4.03 -20.72
N THR A 84 -35.69 -4.65 -20.68
CA THR A 84 -36.12 -5.66 -21.68
C THR A 84 -37.28 -5.09 -22.49
N LEU A 85 -37.12 -5.03 -23.81
CA LEU A 85 -38.16 -4.61 -24.75
C LEU A 85 -38.63 -5.85 -25.53
N THR A 86 -39.93 -6.15 -25.49
CA THR A 86 -40.53 -7.22 -26.27
C THR A 86 -41.48 -6.62 -27.31
N ALA A 87 -41.28 -6.99 -28.58
CA ALA A 87 -42.22 -6.61 -29.64
C ALA A 87 -43.46 -7.52 -29.61
N PRO A 88 -44.68 -6.99 -29.79
CA PRO A 88 -45.87 -7.81 -29.97
C PRO A 88 -45.81 -8.59 -31.28
N SER A 89 -46.43 -9.78 -31.31
CA SER A 89 -46.55 -10.59 -32.52
C SER A 89 -47.29 -9.82 -33.61
N ALA A 90 -46.81 -9.91 -34.86
CA ALA A 90 -47.48 -9.33 -36.01
C ALA A 90 -48.89 -9.93 -36.19
N VAL A 91 -49.89 -9.06 -36.42
CA VAL A 91 -51.29 -9.42 -36.71
C VAL A 91 -51.45 -9.72 -38.20
#